data_AF-A0A4Q4BBH4-F1
#
_entry.id   AF-A0A4Q4BBH4-F1
#
_cell.length_a   1.000
_cell.length_b   1.000
_cell.length_c   1.000
_cell.angle_alpha   90.00
_cell.angle_beta   90.00
_cell.angle_gamma   90.00
#
_symmetry.space_group_name_H-M   'P 1'
#
loop_
_entity.id
_entity.type
_entity.pdbx_description
1 polymer ?
#
loop_
_entity_poly.entity_id
_entity_poly.type
_entity_poly.pdbx_seq_one_letter_code
_entity_poly.pdbx_strand_id
1 'polypeptide(L)'
;VGRLSSMVLDADLSKYNIHRPDLPVPDPGYVLVIDQSRKDASIRCGAATAATFRQMLARALEDHPGQRIVIRAHPETTMGLRPGHFGPSDAKGRVTLLTDPVSPHALLAGAASVYVVSSQMGFEAILHGHRPHVFGQPFYAGWGLTHDEQPLPRRTRQLTRAELFAGAMLAAPLWYDPCRDRLCGLEEVIHQLQSEARAWHEDHRGHVAAGMRLWKRGRLQAVFGGVKPLRFRDDPAAADRLAETTGRTLMIWAGKEPAGFRPQAPTLRVEDGFLRSRGLGAELVPPLSLVTDDLGIYYDPTRPSRLEALIARPLSEAQRSRAQALIARLRAQGLS
;
A
#
# COMPACT_ATOMS: atom_id res chain seq x y z
N VAL A 1 7.57 -9.76 -18.61
CA VAL A 1 6.97 -8.43 -18.44
C VAL A 1 5.54 -8.53 -17.90
N GLY A 2 4.59 -9.14 -18.62
CA GLY A 2 3.18 -9.21 -18.20
C GLY A 2 2.95 -9.78 -16.79
N ARG A 3 3.68 -10.84 -16.41
CA ARG A 3 3.64 -11.39 -15.03
C ARG A 3 4.00 -10.34 -13.97
N LEU A 4 5.09 -9.59 -14.17
CA LEU A 4 5.58 -8.62 -13.18
C LEU A 4 4.66 -7.40 -13.09
N SER A 5 4.12 -6.92 -14.21
CA SER A 5 3.12 -5.84 -14.17
C SER A 5 1.85 -6.29 -13.44
N SER A 6 1.39 -7.54 -13.64
CA SER A 6 0.27 -8.10 -12.87
C SER A 6 0.61 -8.14 -11.38
N MET A 7 1.80 -8.62 -11.01
CA MET A 7 2.21 -8.68 -9.60
C MET A 7 2.18 -7.32 -8.90
N VAL A 8 2.56 -6.23 -9.58
CA VAL A 8 2.46 -4.87 -9.03
C VAL A 8 1.00 -4.49 -8.79
N LEU A 9 0.12 -4.72 -9.78
CA LEU A 9 -1.30 -4.38 -9.69
C LEU A 9 -2.04 -5.24 -8.65
N ASP A 10 -1.78 -6.55 -8.63
CA ASP A 10 -2.40 -7.52 -7.71
C ASP A 10 -1.96 -7.30 -6.26
N ALA A 11 -0.73 -6.80 -6.05
CA ALA A 11 -0.23 -6.40 -4.74
C ALA A 11 -0.68 -4.98 -4.32
N ASP A 12 -1.44 -4.30 -5.19
CA ASP A 12 -1.88 -2.92 -5.02
C ASP A 12 -0.72 -1.94 -4.74
N LEU A 13 0.42 -2.09 -5.43
CA LEU A 13 1.64 -1.33 -5.19
C LEU A 13 1.83 -0.14 -6.16
N SER A 14 2.07 1.04 -5.60
CA SER A 14 2.36 2.28 -6.32
C SER A 14 3.73 2.87 -5.88
N LYS A 15 4.03 4.10 -6.32
CA LYS A 15 5.20 4.88 -5.87
C LYS A 15 5.20 5.06 -4.34
N TYR A 16 4.03 5.28 -3.76
CA TYR A 16 3.81 5.38 -2.32
C TYR A 16 2.79 4.31 -1.91
N ASN A 17 3.13 3.49 -0.92
CA ASN A 17 2.31 2.34 -0.48
C ASN A 17 1.72 2.56 0.92
N ILE A 18 1.30 3.80 1.17
CA ILE A 18 0.66 4.25 2.43
C ILE A 18 -0.82 4.59 2.20
N HIS A 19 -1.42 3.96 1.20
CA HIS A 19 -2.85 4.05 0.91
C HIS A 19 -3.63 2.95 1.63
N ARG A 20 -4.94 3.04 1.63
CA ARG A 20 -5.88 2.20 2.36
C ARG A 20 -6.82 1.55 1.35
N PRO A 21 -6.58 0.28 0.97
CA PRO A 21 -7.41 -0.44 0.00
C PRO A 21 -8.85 -0.65 0.47
N ASP A 22 -9.10 -0.53 1.78
CA ASP A 22 -10.41 -0.66 2.39
C ASP A 22 -11.25 0.63 2.35
N LEU A 23 -10.67 1.77 1.94
CA LEU A 23 -11.43 3.00 1.75
C LEU A 23 -12.18 2.98 0.41
N PRO A 24 -13.44 3.44 0.39
CA PRO A 24 -14.20 3.49 -0.85
C PRO A 24 -13.60 4.50 -1.82
N VAL A 25 -13.57 4.14 -3.10
CA VAL A 25 -13.34 5.08 -4.20
C VAL A 25 -14.68 5.63 -4.72
N PRO A 26 -14.70 6.77 -5.41
CA PRO A 26 -15.92 7.27 -6.05
C PRO A 26 -16.51 6.23 -7.01
N ASP A 27 -17.84 6.22 -7.18
CA ASP A 27 -18.49 5.33 -8.16
C ASP A 27 -17.85 5.50 -9.54
N PRO A 28 -17.60 4.43 -10.32
CA PRO A 28 -16.91 4.51 -11.60
C PRO A 28 -17.52 5.50 -12.61
N GLY A 29 -16.72 5.90 -13.60
CA GLY A 29 -17.13 6.78 -14.70
C GLY A 29 -16.84 8.27 -14.49
N TYR A 30 -15.92 8.62 -13.58
CA TYR A 30 -15.43 9.98 -13.38
C TYR A 30 -14.18 10.27 -14.22
N VAL A 31 -13.92 11.55 -14.48
CA VAL A 31 -12.65 12.03 -15.00
C VAL A 31 -11.71 12.28 -13.84
N LEU A 32 -10.52 11.72 -13.91
CA LEU A 32 -9.51 11.83 -12.88
C LEU A 32 -8.47 12.90 -13.26
N VAL A 33 -8.30 13.91 -12.42
CA VAL A 33 -7.29 14.97 -12.59
C VAL A 33 -6.25 14.81 -11.48
N ILE A 34 -4.99 14.59 -11.83
CA ILE A 34 -3.94 14.30 -10.84
C ILE A 34 -3.19 15.58 -10.43
N ASP A 35 -3.21 15.89 -9.14
CA ASP A 35 -2.39 16.95 -8.55
C ASP A 35 -0.93 16.50 -8.33
N GLN A 36 -0.03 17.45 -8.14
CA GLN A 36 1.37 17.22 -7.76
C GLN A 36 1.79 18.23 -6.68
N SER A 37 2.81 17.87 -5.88
CA SER A 37 3.39 18.82 -4.93
C SER A 37 4.02 20.00 -5.67
N ARG A 38 3.78 21.23 -5.20
CA ARG A 38 4.46 22.42 -5.73
C ARG A 38 5.97 22.26 -5.62
N LYS A 39 6.69 22.85 -6.58
CA LYS A 39 8.17 22.80 -6.70
C LYS A 39 8.74 21.40 -6.98
N ASP A 40 7.90 20.42 -7.35
CA ASP A 40 8.38 19.17 -7.92
C ASP A 40 9.23 19.46 -9.18
N ALA A 41 10.45 18.93 -9.20
CA ALA A 41 11.38 19.13 -10.30
C ALA A 41 10.83 18.58 -11.62
N SER A 42 9.99 17.55 -11.58
CA SER A 42 9.35 16.96 -12.77
C SER A 42 8.38 17.94 -13.46
N ILE A 43 7.86 18.95 -12.75
CA ILE A 43 7.01 19.98 -13.34
C ILE A 43 7.88 20.94 -14.15
N ARG A 44 8.91 21.53 -13.50
CA ARG A 44 9.81 22.49 -14.14
C ARG A 44 10.59 21.87 -15.30
N CYS A 45 11.16 20.68 -15.11
CA CYS A 45 11.93 19.99 -16.14
C CYS A 45 11.03 19.38 -17.23
N GLY A 46 9.74 19.18 -16.94
CA GLY A 46 8.74 18.72 -17.89
C GLY A 46 8.04 19.84 -18.67
N ALA A 47 8.65 21.03 -18.75
CA ALA A 47 8.12 22.21 -19.45
C ALA A 47 6.71 22.64 -18.98
N ALA A 48 6.42 22.48 -17.69
CA ALA A 48 5.14 22.85 -17.09
C ALA A 48 5.30 23.88 -15.96
N THR A 49 4.20 24.57 -15.65
CA THR A 49 4.12 25.59 -14.61
C THR A 49 2.84 25.44 -13.80
N ALA A 50 2.64 26.26 -12.76
CA ALA A 50 1.36 26.32 -12.05
C ALA A 50 0.17 26.67 -12.97
N ALA A 51 0.40 27.43 -14.05
CA ALA A 51 -0.64 27.75 -15.03
C ALA A 51 -1.09 26.49 -15.80
N THR A 52 -0.17 25.55 -16.04
CA THR A 52 -0.44 24.27 -16.72
C THR A 52 -1.47 23.42 -15.96
N PHE A 53 -1.45 23.42 -14.62
CA PHE A 53 -2.47 22.71 -13.83
C PHE A 53 -3.87 23.32 -14.00
N ARG A 54 -3.98 24.66 -14.05
CA ARG A 54 -5.26 25.34 -14.31
C ARG A 54 -5.78 25.04 -15.72
N GLN A 55 -4.89 25.04 -16.70
CA GLN A 55 -5.22 24.65 -18.09
C GLN A 55 -5.69 23.20 -18.16
N MET A 56 -5.01 22.29 -17.47
CA MET A 56 -5.39 20.88 -17.40
C MET A 56 -6.80 20.68 -16.83
N LEU A 57 -7.13 21.34 -15.71
CA LEU A 57 -8.47 21.27 -15.13
C LEU A 57 -9.54 21.88 -16.06
N ALA A 58 -9.23 23.03 -16.68
CA ALA A 58 -10.12 23.66 -17.65
C ALA A 58 -10.39 22.74 -18.85
N ARG A 59 -9.36 22.12 -19.42
CA ARG A 59 -9.51 21.17 -20.52
C ARG A 59 -10.33 19.95 -20.11
N ALA A 60 -10.09 19.36 -18.94
CA ALA A 60 -10.88 18.24 -18.44
C ALA A 60 -12.37 18.61 -18.29
N LEU A 61 -12.68 19.85 -17.91
CA LEU A 61 -14.05 20.36 -17.86
C LEU A 61 -14.66 20.51 -19.27
N GLU A 62 -13.90 21.02 -20.23
CA GLU A 62 -14.34 21.21 -21.62
C GLU A 62 -14.60 19.87 -22.34
N ASP A 63 -13.66 18.94 -22.26
CA ASP A 63 -13.69 17.66 -22.98
C ASP A 63 -14.82 16.73 -22.49
N HIS A 64 -15.21 16.88 -21.21
CA HIS A 64 -16.17 16.00 -20.56
C HIS A 64 -17.34 16.79 -19.96
N PRO A 65 -18.22 17.39 -20.78
CA PRO A 65 -19.38 18.12 -20.29
C PRO A 65 -20.29 17.18 -19.48
N GLY A 66 -20.68 17.60 -18.27
CA GLY A 66 -21.60 16.85 -17.41
C GLY A 66 -21.00 15.68 -16.61
N GLN A 67 -19.77 15.23 -16.90
CA GLN A 67 -19.15 14.16 -16.11
C GLN A 67 -18.61 14.67 -14.77
N ARG A 68 -18.58 13.81 -13.76
CA ARG A 68 -17.93 14.11 -12.47
C ARG A 68 -16.43 14.21 -12.67
N ILE A 69 -15.80 15.23 -12.09
CA ILE A 69 -14.35 15.37 -12.05
C ILE A 69 -13.87 15.14 -10.63
N VAL A 70 -12.90 14.25 -10.49
CA VAL A 70 -12.23 13.96 -9.22
C VAL A 70 -10.80 14.46 -9.33
N ILE A 71 -10.47 15.50 -8.58
CA ILE A 71 -9.08 15.95 -8.40
C ILE A 71 -8.47 15.07 -7.33
N ARG A 72 -7.44 14.30 -7.67
CA ARG A 72 -6.65 13.52 -6.71
C ARG A 72 -5.55 14.39 -6.12
N ALA A 73 -5.65 14.72 -4.83
CA ALA A 73 -4.59 15.43 -4.11
C ALA A 73 -3.33 14.56 -3.97
N HIS A 74 -2.15 15.20 -3.98
CA HIS A 74 -0.89 14.49 -3.77
C HIS A 74 -0.76 14.01 -2.31
N PRO A 75 -0.26 12.79 -2.03
CA PRO A 75 -0.15 12.27 -0.65
C PRO A 75 0.64 13.19 0.30
N GLU A 76 1.76 13.77 -0.15
CA GLU A 76 2.53 14.74 0.65
C GLU A 76 1.72 15.99 1.03
N THR A 77 0.74 16.38 0.22
CA THR A 77 -0.15 17.51 0.50
C THR A 77 -1.18 17.15 1.55
N THR A 78 -1.79 15.97 1.47
CA THR A 78 -2.68 15.45 2.52
C THR A 78 -1.95 15.30 3.86
N MET A 79 -0.67 14.95 3.83
CA MET A 79 0.18 14.86 5.03
C MET A 79 0.69 16.21 5.55
N GLY A 80 0.38 17.33 4.88
CA GLY A 80 0.83 18.66 5.28
C GLY A 80 2.32 18.94 5.04
N LEU A 81 3.03 18.09 4.28
CA LEU A 81 4.46 18.21 4.03
C LEU A 81 4.76 19.25 2.95
N ARG A 82 3.97 19.26 1.87
CA ARG A 82 4.12 20.21 0.75
C ARG A 82 2.76 20.60 0.15
N PRO A 83 2.52 21.88 -0.16
CA PRO A 83 1.28 22.30 -0.79
C PRO A 83 1.15 21.73 -2.22
N GLY A 84 -0.08 21.38 -2.61
CA GLY A 84 -0.45 20.96 -3.97
C GLY A 84 -0.80 22.14 -4.88
N HIS A 85 -1.08 21.88 -6.16
CA HIS A 85 -1.56 22.91 -7.08
C HIS A 85 -3.06 23.16 -6.98
N PHE A 86 -3.83 22.18 -6.49
CA PHE A 86 -5.26 22.32 -6.25
C PHE A 86 -5.57 22.38 -4.75
N GLY A 87 -6.71 22.98 -4.41
CA GLY A 87 -7.23 23.05 -3.05
C GLY A 87 -8.76 23.09 -3.01
N PRO A 88 -9.35 23.30 -1.82
CA PRO A 88 -10.81 23.32 -1.66
C PRO A 88 -11.53 24.33 -2.55
N SER A 89 -10.87 25.43 -2.94
CA SER A 89 -11.42 26.44 -3.85
C SER A 89 -11.66 25.93 -5.28
N ASP A 90 -11.00 24.85 -5.68
CA ASP A 90 -11.13 24.23 -7.01
C ASP A 90 -12.25 23.18 -7.04
N ALA A 91 -12.68 22.68 -5.87
CA ALA A 91 -13.78 21.72 -5.73
C ALA A 91 -15.15 22.41 -5.78
N LYS A 92 -15.60 22.77 -6.99
CA LYS A 92 -16.87 23.45 -7.24
C LYS A 92 -17.75 22.71 -8.24
N GLY A 93 -19.07 22.76 -8.02
CA GLY A 93 -20.05 22.12 -8.91
C GLY A 93 -19.83 20.62 -9.01
N ARG A 94 -19.45 20.13 -10.20
CA ARG A 94 -19.17 18.71 -10.48
C ARG A 94 -17.73 18.28 -10.21
N VAL A 95 -16.89 19.20 -9.69
CA VAL A 95 -15.49 18.93 -9.33
C VAL A 95 -15.39 18.64 -7.83
N THR A 96 -14.77 17.53 -7.49
CA THR A 96 -14.51 17.11 -6.10
C THR A 96 -13.01 16.98 -5.87
N LEU A 97 -12.56 17.24 -4.64
CA LEU A 97 -11.17 17.04 -4.22
C LEU A 97 -11.08 15.79 -3.34
N LEU A 98 -10.37 14.77 -3.83
CA LEU A 98 -10.15 13.52 -3.11
C LEU A 98 -8.81 13.55 -2.36
N THR A 99 -8.90 13.79 -1.06
CA THR A 99 -7.75 13.83 -0.14
C THR A 99 -7.49 12.49 0.54
N ASP A 100 -8.50 11.63 0.65
CA ASP A 100 -8.38 10.31 1.30
C ASP A 100 -7.28 9.46 0.67
N PRO A 101 -6.56 8.66 1.48
CA PRO A 101 -5.47 7.83 0.99
C PRO A 101 -6.02 6.55 0.35
N VAL A 102 -6.89 6.64 -0.66
CA VAL A 102 -7.45 5.46 -1.36
C VAL A 102 -6.41 4.77 -2.25
N SER A 103 -6.66 3.51 -2.63
CA SER A 103 -5.84 2.78 -3.61
C SER A 103 -5.74 3.56 -4.94
N PRO A 104 -4.52 3.87 -5.42
CA PRO A 104 -4.32 4.45 -6.75
C PRO A 104 -4.84 3.55 -7.87
N HIS A 105 -4.74 2.24 -7.73
CA HIS A 105 -5.19 1.30 -8.76
C HIS A 105 -6.70 1.17 -8.80
N ALA A 106 -7.39 1.14 -7.65
CA ALA A 106 -8.85 1.18 -7.62
C ALA A 106 -9.39 2.49 -8.21
N LEU A 107 -8.71 3.61 -7.92
CA LEU A 107 -9.04 4.93 -8.47
C LEU A 107 -8.83 4.98 -10.00
N LEU A 108 -7.75 4.39 -10.51
CA LEU A 108 -7.52 4.32 -11.96
C LEU A 108 -8.49 3.37 -12.67
N ALA A 109 -8.82 2.23 -12.06
CA ALA A 109 -9.77 1.27 -12.61
C ALA A 109 -11.20 1.84 -12.75
N GLY A 110 -11.59 2.74 -11.83
CA GLY A 110 -12.89 3.41 -11.87
C GLY A 110 -12.96 4.65 -12.76
N ALA A 111 -11.82 5.18 -13.23
CA ALA A 111 -11.79 6.40 -14.04
C ALA A 111 -12.24 6.13 -15.49
N ALA A 112 -12.94 7.10 -16.10
CA ALA A 112 -13.26 7.11 -17.53
C ALA A 112 -12.16 7.78 -18.38
N SER A 113 -11.48 8.78 -17.83
CA SER A 113 -10.35 9.47 -18.45
C SER A 113 -9.40 10.00 -17.37
N VAL A 114 -8.12 10.16 -17.70
CA VAL A 114 -7.06 10.55 -16.76
C VAL A 114 -6.26 11.72 -17.32
N TYR A 115 -6.15 12.80 -16.54
CA TYR A 115 -5.42 14.02 -16.88
C TYR A 115 -4.27 14.21 -15.89
N VAL A 116 -3.07 14.42 -16.42
CA VAL A 116 -1.83 14.58 -15.65
C VAL A 116 -0.94 15.68 -16.24
N VAL A 117 -0.13 16.32 -15.41
CA VAL A 117 0.97 17.16 -15.90
C VAL A 117 2.20 16.30 -16.15
N SER A 118 2.86 15.81 -15.10
CA SER A 118 4.02 14.93 -15.21
C SER A 118 4.07 13.84 -14.13
N SER A 119 2.98 13.66 -13.39
CA SER A 119 2.85 12.69 -12.29
C SER A 119 3.13 11.26 -12.75
N GLN A 120 3.82 10.48 -11.91
CA GLN A 120 4.02 9.05 -12.15
C GLN A 120 2.71 8.27 -12.29
N MET A 121 1.61 8.76 -11.71
CA MET A 121 0.29 8.15 -11.89
C MET A 121 -0.18 8.14 -13.35
N GLY A 122 0.36 8.99 -14.23
CA GLY A 122 0.11 8.89 -15.68
C GLY A 122 0.71 7.63 -16.30
N PHE A 123 1.89 7.21 -15.84
CA PHE A 123 2.46 5.91 -16.22
C PHE A 123 1.61 4.76 -15.67
N GLU A 124 1.16 4.86 -14.42
CA GLU A 124 0.29 3.83 -13.81
C GLU A 124 -1.07 3.73 -14.53
N ALA A 125 -1.63 4.85 -15.00
CA ALA A 125 -2.85 4.86 -15.81
C ALA A 125 -2.69 4.04 -17.10
N ILE A 126 -1.53 4.13 -17.76
CA ILE A 126 -1.21 3.33 -18.95
C ILE A 126 -1.24 1.82 -18.61
N LEU A 127 -0.79 1.42 -17.42
CA LEU A 127 -0.85 0.01 -16.99
C LEU A 127 -2.29 -0.49 -16.85
N HIS A 128 -3.20 0.39 -16.43
CA HIS A 128 -4.66 0.15 -16.40
C HIS A 128 -5.34 0.22 -17.77
N GLY A 129 -4.60 0.49 -18.84
CA GLY A 129 -5.12 0.57 -20.21
C GLY A 129 -5.65 1.94 -20.61
N HIS A 130 -5.52 2.95 -19.74
CA HIS A 130 -5.81 4.33 -20.12
C HIS A 130 -4.81 4.86 -21.13
N ARG A 131 -5.25 5.85 -21.91
CA ARG A 131 -4.40 6.74 -22.68
C ARG A 131 -4.50 8.13 -22.06
N PRO A 132 -3.67 8.49 -21.06
CA PRO A 132 -3.87 9.72 -20.31
C PRO A 132 -3.57 10.97 -21.15
N HIS A 133 -4.24 12.07 -20.81
CA HIS A 133 -3.96 13.41 -21.31
C HIS A 133 -2.82 14.04 -20.51
N VAL A 134 -1.72 14.37 -21.20
CA VAL A 134 -0.45 14.76 -20.58
C VAL A 134 -0.09 16.19 -20.95
N PHE A 135 -0.04 17.06 -19.94
CA PHE A 135 0.18 18.50 -20.10
C PHE A 135 1.65 18.93 -19.94
N GLY A 136 2.50 18.06 -19.42
CA GLY A 136 3.95 18.23 -19.37
C GLY A 136 4.67 17.24 -20.28
N GLN A 137 5.96 17.01 -20.01
CA GLN A 137 6.82 16.11 -20.79
C GLN A 137 7.47 15.00 -19.94
N PRO A 138 6.68 14.18 -19.21
CA PRO A 138 7.20 13.08 -18.40
C PRO A 138 7.85 11.98 -19.24
N PHE A 139 8.55 11.03 -18.60
CA PHE A 139 9.31 9.98 -19.31
C PHE A 139 8.45 9.08 -20.21
N TYR A 140 7.16 8.94 -19.89
CA TYR A 140 6.20 8.08 -20.58
C TYR A 140 5.41 8.77 -21.72
N ALA A 141 5.53 10.09 -21.88
CA ALA A 141 4.91 10.84 -22.98
C ALA A 141 5.60 10.58 -24.34
N GLY A 142 4.92 10.82 -25.46
CA GLY A 142 5.55 10.79 -26.79
C GLY A 142 5.87 9.40 -27.34
N TRP A 143 5.37 8.33 -26.71
CA TRP A 143 5.59 6.94 -27.14
C TRP A 143 4.34 6.28 -27.75
N GLY A 144 3.30 7.07 -28.05
CA GLY A 144 2.04 6.56 -28.61
C GLY A 144 0.99 6.13 -27.58
N LEU A 145 1.34 6.12 -26.30
CA LEU A 145 0.50 5.61 -25.20
C LEU A 145 -0.22 6.72 -24.44
N THR A 146 -0.15 7.96 -24.93
CA THR A 146 -0.68 9.17 -24.29
C THR A 146 -1.33 10.10 -25.31
N HIS A 147 -2.13 11.06 -24.83
CA HIS A 147 -2.51 12.26 -25.56
C HIS A 147 -1.61 13.39 -25.07
N ASP A 148 -0.59 13.76 -25.84
CA ASP A 148 0.40 14.75 -25.42
C ASP A 148 0.01 16.16 -25.87
N GLU A 149 -0.22 17.07 -24.93
CA GLU A 149 -0.45 18.50 -25.23
C GLU A 149 0.83 19.20 -25.69
N GLN A 150 1.99 18.70 -25.26
CA GLN A 150 3.30 19.19 -25.66
C GLN A 150 4.16 18.05 -26.25
N PRO A 151 3.92 17.64 -27.51
CA PRO A 151 4.65 16.55 -28.15
C PRO A 151 6.17 16.76 -28.15
N LEU A 152 6.92 15.65 -28.06
CA LEU A 152 8.38 15.65 -28.03
C LEU A 152 8.94 15.17 -29.39
N PRO A 153 9.52 16.06 -30.23
CA PRO A 153 9.97 15.68 -31.58
C PRO A 153 11.01 14.55 -31.60
N ARG A 154 11.82 14.43 -30.54
CA ARG A 154 12.86 13.39 -30.41
C ARG A 154 12.33 11.98 -30.12
N ARG A 155 11.04 11.82 -29.76
CA ARG A 155 10.43 10.52 -29.48
C ARG A 155 9.55 10.13 -30.66
N THR A 156 10.10 9.28 -31.54
CA THR A 156 9.47 8.91 -32.81
C THR A 156 8.95 7.48 -32.83
N ARG A 157 9.35 6.64 -31.87
CA ARG A 157 8.89 5.25 -31.75
C ARG A 157 7.51 5.19 -31.11
N GLN A 158 6.71 4.23 -31.58
CA GLN A 158 5.50 3.78 -30.90
C GLN A 158 5.86 2.59 -30.03
N LEU A 159 5.48 2.62 -28.75
CA LEU A 159 5.72 1.54 -27.80
C LEU A 159 4.41 0.85 -27.42
N THR A 160 4.51 -0.44 -27.13
CA THR A 160 3.49 -1.15 -26.36
C THR A 160 3.63 -0.85 -24.87
N ARG A 161 2.55 -1.06 -24.11
CA ARG A 161 2.57 -0.95 -22.63
C ARG A 161 3.66 -1.81 -21.98
N ALA A 162 3.87 -3.01 -22.53
CA ALA A 162 4.89 -3.94 -22.05
C ALA A 162 6.32 -3.41 -22.29
N GLU A 163 6.59 -2.83 -23.46
CA GLU A 163 7.90 -2.24 -23.74
C GLU A 163 8.19 -1.03 -22.85
N LEU A 164 7.20 -0.15 -22.64
CA LEU A 164 7.35 0.98 -21.72
C LEU A 164 7.63 0.50 -20.29
N PHE A 165 6.87 -0.49 -19.79
CA PHE A 165 7.10 -1.08 -18.47
C PHE A 165 8.49 -1.74 -18.36
N ALA A 166 8.91 -2.48 -19.38
CA ALA A 166 10.22 -3.13 -19.39
C ALA A 166 11.35 -2.09 -19.29
N GLY A 167 11.27 -0.99 -20.06
CA GLY A 167 12.22 0.10 -19.96
C GLY A 167 12.23 0.76 -18.58
N ALA A 168 11.05 1.13 -18.08
CA ALA A 168 10.91 1.94 -16.88
C ALA A 168 11.12 1.18 -15.56
N MET A 169 10.77 -0.11 -15.52
CA MET A 169 10.74 -0.90 -14.28
C MET A 169 11.75 -2.05 -14.26
N LEU A 170 12.32 -2.46 -15.40
CA LEU A 170 13.28 -3.57 -15.46
C LEU A 170 14.68 -3.13 -15.90
N ALA A 171 14.78 -2.33 -16.97
CA ALA A 171 16.07 -1.99 -17.58
C ALA A 171 16.72 -0.73 -16.99
N ALA A 172 15.93 0.32 -16.72
CA ALA A 172 16.47 1.59 -16.22
C ALA A 172 16.83 1.58 -14.72
N PRO A 173 16.02 1.04 -13.79
CA PRO A 173 16.32 1.11 -12.37
C PRO A 173 17.24 -0.02 -11.88
N LEU A 174 18.04 0.28 -10.87
CA LEU A 174 18.65 -0.73 -10.02
C LEU A 174 17.71 -1.02 -8.85
N TRP A 175 17.48 -2.30 -8.57
CA TRP A 175 16.66 -2.76 -7.46
C TRP A 175 17.55 -3.30 -6.34
N TYR A 176 17.17 -3.00 -5.10
CA TYR A 176 17.96 -3.34 -3.91
C TYR A 176 17.11 -4.12 -2.90
N ASP A 177 17.70 -5.16 -2.33
CA ASP A 177 17.15 -5.95 -1.24
C ASP A 177 17.81 -5.48 0.07
N PRO A 178 17.14 -4.64 0.89
CA PRO A 178 17.72 -4.12 2.12
C PRO A 178 17.89 -5.19 3.21
N CYS A 179 17.19 -6.33 3.10
CA CYS A 179 17.29 -7.41 4.09
C CYS A 179 18.54 -8.27 3.86
N ARG A 180 19.01 -8.37 2.61
CA ARG A 180 20.20 -9.17 2.24
C ARG A 180 21.38 -8.34 1.80
N ASP A 181 21.23 -7.01 1.82
CA ASP A 181 22.27 -6.05 1.47
C ASP A 181 22.87 -6.31 0.07
N ARG A 182 22.01 -6.47 -0.93
CA ARG A 182 22.44 -6.77 -2.32
C ARG A 182 21.50 -6.20 -3.38
N LEU A 183 22.01 -6.12 -4.61
CA LEU A 183 21.16 -5.93 -5.79
C LEU A 183 20.23 -7.13 -5.99
N CYS A 184 19.02 -6.85 -6.47
CA CYS A 184 17.98 -7.84 -6.71
C CYS A 184 17.18 -7.52 -7.98
N GLY A 185 16.22 -8.38 -8.33
CA GLY A 185 15.25 -8.11 -9.40
C GLY A 185 13.97 -7.46 -8.87
N LEU A 186 13.19 -6.86 -9.76
CA LEU A 186 11.89 -6.25 -9.44
C LEU A 186 10.96 -7.23 -8.70
N GLU A 187 10.99 -8.52 -9.04
CA GLU A 187 10.15 -9.53 -8.38
C GLU A 187 10.39 -9.59 -6.87
N GLU A 188 11.65 -9.51 -6.44
CA GLU A 188 12.03 -9.54 -5.03
C GLU A 188 11.57 -8.26 -4.31
N VAL A 189 11.69 -7.11 -4.99
CA VAL A 189 11.20 -5.83 -4.47
C VAL A 189 9.69 -5.82 -4.31
N ILE A 190 8.94 -6.36 -5.27
CA ILE A 190 7.48 -6.48 -5.17
C ILE A 190 7.11 -7.30 -3.93
N HIS A 191 7.75 -8.45 -3.72
CA HIS A 191 7.47 -9.27 -2.53
C HIS A 191 7.80 -8.56 -1.22
N GLN A 192 8.90 -7.79 -1.18
CA GLN A 192 9.29 -7.00 -0.01
C GLN A 192 8.26 -5.89 0.26
N LEU A 193 7.98 -5.04 -0.74
CA LEU A 193 7.03 -3.93 -0.61
C LEU A 193 5.61 -4.41 -0.30
N GLN A 194 5.18 -5.53 -0.87
CA GLN A 194 3.88 -6.13 -0.53
C GLN A 194 3.82 -6.52 0.96
N SER A 195 4.91 -7.05 1.51
CA SER A 195 4.98 -7.42 2.92
C SER A 195 4.99 -6.18 3.83
N GLU A 196 5.73 -5.13 3.46
CA GLU A 196 5.77 -3.86 4.18
C GLU A 196 4.45 -3.10 4.13
N ALA A 197 3.82 -3.03 2.95
CA ALA A 197 2.51 -2.41 2.77
C ALA A 197 1.44 -3.10 3.60
N ARG A 198 1.43 -4.45 3.61
CA ARG A 198 0.53 -5.23 4.47
C ARG A 198 0.76 -4.93 5.96
N ALA A 199 2.02 -4.95 6.43
CA ALA A 199 2.33 -4.63 7.82
C ALA A 199 1.88 -3.22 8.19
N TRP A 200 2.10 -2.24 7.32
CA TRP A 200 1.60 -0.88 7.50
C TRP A 200 0.06 -0.84 7.58
N HIS A 201 -0.66 -1.55 6.69
CA HIS A 201 -2.12 -1.63 6.73
C HIS A 201 -2.63 -2.19 8.07
N GLU A 202 -1.98 -3.23 8.59
CA GLU A 202 -2.35 -3.88 9.85
C GLU A 202 -2.00 -3.00 11.08
N ASP A 203 -0.92 -2.21 11.02
CA ASP A 203 -0.35 -1.53 12.20
C ASP A 203 -0.54 -0.01 12.25
N HIS A 204 -0.89 0.67 11.15
CA HIS A 204 -0.88 2.14 11.09
C HIS A 204 -1.84 2.83 12.07
N ARG A 205 -2.92 2.16 12.51
CA ARG A 205 -3.81 2.67 13.55
C ARG A 205 -3.13 2.68 14.92
N GLY A 206 -2.15 1.80 15.12
CA GLY A 206 -1.46 1.52 16.36
C GLY A 206 -2.25 0.57 17.26
N HIS A 207 -1.56 0.04 18.27
CA HIS A 207 -2.09 -0.99 19.15
C HIS A 207 -2.08 -0.58 20.63
N VAL A 208 -2.99 -1.16 21.40
CA VAL A 208 -2.94 -1.20 22.87
C VAL A 208 -2.78 -2.65 23.29
N ALA A 209 -1.71 -2.98 24.00
CA ALA A 209 -1.34 -4.35 24.32
C ALA A 209 -1.63 -4.71 25.80
N ALA A 210 -2.29 -5.86 26.01
CA ALA A 210 -2.64 -6.42 27.31
C ALA A 210 -2.10 -7.83 27.51
N GLY A 211 -1.88 -8.22 28.77
CA GLY A 211 -1.34 -9.54 29.11
C GLY A 211 0.12 -9.77 28.71
N MET A 212 0.84 -8.72 28.32
CA MET A 212 2.22 -8.80 27.83
C MET A 212 3.23 -8.78 28.99
N ARG A 213 4.00 -9.87 29.15
CA ARG A 213 5.13 -9.92 30.09
C ARG A 213 6.13 -8.79 29.79
N LEU A 214 6.70 -8.19 30.84
CA LEU A 214 7.58 -7.01 30.73
C LEU A 214 8.74 -7.22 29.75
N TRP A 215 9.41 -8.37 29.81
CA TRP A 215 10.54 -8.69 28.94
C TRP A 215 10.16 -8.83 27.45
N LYS A 216 8.90 -9.16 27.12
CA LYS A 216 8.41 -9.23 25.73
C LYS A 216 8.11 -7.86 25.14
N ARG A 217 7.92 -6.82 25.97
CA ARG A 217 7.47 -5.49 25.51
C ARG A 217 8.43 -4.83 24.53
N GLY A 218 9.75 -4.98 24.73
CA GLY A 218 10.75 -4.42 23.81
C GLY A 218 10.65 -5.02 22.41
N ARG A 219 10.50 -6.35 22.30
CA ARG A 219 10.33 -7.03 21.01
C ARG A 219 8.99 -6.70 20.36
N LEU A 220 7.90 -6.67 21.12
CA LEU A 220 6.58 -6.27 20.62
C LEU A 220 6.59 -4.84 20.09
N GLN A 221 7.26 -3.93 20.79
CA GLN A 221 7.46 -2.55 20.35
C GLN A 221 8.29 -2.48 19.05
N ALA A 222 9.29 -3.34 18.87
CA ALA A 222 10.07 -3.40 17.63
C ALA A 222 9.26 -3.96 16.44
N VAL A 223 8.36 -4.92 16.69
CA VAL A 223 7.53 -5.55 15.63
C VAL A 223 6.36 -4.65 15.22
N PHE A 224 5.54 -4.21 16.18
CA PHE A 224 4.26 -3.56 15.90
C PHE A 224 4.30 -2.04 16.11
N GLY A 225 5.41 -1.51 16.60
CA GLY A 225 5.53 -0.12 17.03
C GLY A 225 6.15 0.81 16.01
N GLY A 226 6.37 0.35 14.77
CA GLY A 226 7.09 1.10 13.73
C GLY A 226 6.36 2.36 13.24
N VAL A 227 5.03 2.33 13.16
CA VAL A 227 4.23 3.50 12.74
C VAL A 227 3.77 4.33 13.94
N LYS A 228 3.24 3.68 14.97
CA LYS A 228 2.84 4.31 16.24
C LYS A 228 3.34 3.46 17.41
N PRO A 229 3.85 4.08 18.49
CA PRO A 229 4.30 3.33 19.66
C PRO A 229 3.19 2.47 20.26
N LEU A 230 3.52 1.26 20.70
CA LEU A 230 2.60 0.38 21.43
C LEU A 230 2.31 1.00 22.80
N ARG A 231 1.05 0.89 23.22
CA ARG A 231 0.64 1.29 24.57
C ARG A 231 0.37 0.04 25.37
N PHE A 232 1.02 -0.12 26.52
CA PHE A 232 0.82 -1.30 27.37
C PHE A 232 -0.13 -0.98 28.53
N ARG A 233 -1.05 -1.91 28.82
CA ARG A 233 -1.95 -1.89 29.98
C ARG A 233 -2.09 -3.31 30.51
N ASP A 234 -1.93 -3.51 31.81
CA ASP A 234 -1.97 -4.86 32.38
C ASP A 234 -3.39 -5.42 32.44
N ASP A 235 -4.35 -4.59 32.87
CA ASP A 235 -5.77 -4.94 32.90
C ASP A 235 -6.40 -4.96 31.49
N PRO A 236 -6.92 -6.11 31.02
CA PRO A 236 -7.53 -6.22 29.70
C PRO A 236 -8.72 -5.28 29.48
N ALA A 237 -9.54 -5.01 30.49
CA ALA A 237 -10.69 -4.13 30.35
C ALA A 237 -10.26 -2.65 30.19
N ALA A 238 -9.26 -2.20 30.92
CA ALA A 238 -8.66 -0.88 30.74
C ALA A 238 -7.93 -0.74 29.40
N ALA A 239 -7.29 -1.81 28.93
CA ALA A 239 -6.66 -1.86 27.62
C ALA A 239 -7.69 -1.71 26.49
N ASP A 240 -8.80 -2.43 26.57
CA ASP A 240 -9.90 -2.36 25.61
C ASP A 240 -10.52 -0.96 25.54
N ARG A 241 -10.88 -0.37 26.70
CA ARG A 241 -11.36 1.02 26.76
C ARG A 241 -10.38 2.01 26.14
N LEU A 242 -9.08 1.84 26.37
CA LEU A 242 -8.06 2.70 25.77
C LEU A 242 -7.95 2.48 24.26
N ALA A 243 -8.06 1.23 23.79
CA ALA A 243 -8.02 0.90 22.38
C ALA A 243 -9.20 1.54 21.64
N GLU A 244 -10.41 1.35 22.15
CA GLU A 244 -11.65 1.91 21.62
C GLU A 244 -11.58 3.45 21.56
N THR A 245 -11.30 4.11 22.69
CA THR A 245 -11.27 5.59 22.77
C THR A 245 -10.18 6.23 21.92
N THR A 246 -9.15 5.48 21.52
CA THR A 246 -8.03 6.01 20.72
C THR A 246 -8.02 5.51 19.28
N GLY A 247 -9.06 4.77 18.87
CA GLY A 247 -9.17 4.20 17.53
C GLY A 247 -8.06 3.19 17.20
N ARG A 248 -7.56 2.49 18.22
CA ARG A 248 -6.49 1.48 18.13
C ARG A 248 -7.06 0.08 18.22
N THR A 249 -6.28 -0.89 17.77
CA THR A 249 -6.59 -2.31 17.94
C THR A 249 -6.11 -2.78 19.31
N LEU A 250 -6.93 -3.55 20.01
CA LEU A 250 -6.52 -4.26 21.22
C LEU A 250 -5.68 -5.48 20.83
N MET A 251 -4.48 -5.60 21.36
CA MET A 251 -3.65 -6.79 21.25
C MET A 251 -3.60 -7.48 22.60
N ILE A 252 -4.13 -8.69 22.71
CA ILE A 252 -4.11 -9.45 23.96
C ILE A 252 -3.23 -10.68 23.80
N TRP A 253 -2.31 -10.91 24.74
CA TRP A 253 -1.62 -12.20 24.79
C TRP A 253 -2.65 -13.30 24.98
N ALA A 254 -2.73 -14.27 24.06
CA ALA A 254 -3.89 -15.13 23.94
C ALA A 254 -4.17 -15.93 25.22
N GLY A 255 -3.13 -16.48 25.88
CA GLY A 255 -3.25 -17.16 27.17
C GLY A 255 -3.55 -16.26 28.38
N LYS A 256 -3.74 -14.95 28.18
CA LYS A 256 -4.13 -13.97 29.20
C LYS A 256 -5.49 -13.33 28.94
N GLU A 257 -6.22 -13.79 27.91
CA GLU A 257 -7.59 -13.37 27.67
C GLU A 257 -8.51 -13.87 28.82
N PRO A 258 -9.25 -12.98 29.51
CA PRO A 258 -10.20 -13.41 30.52
C PRO A 258 -11.33 -14.27 29.93
N ALA A 259 -11.81 -15.25 30.70
CA ALA A 259 -12.95 -16.05 30.30
C ALA A 259 -14.20 -15.18 30.10
N GLY A 260 -14.93 -15.40 29.00
CA GLY A 260 -16.12 -14.62 28.67
C GLY A 260 -15.84 -13.17 28.25
N PHE A 261 -14.58 -12.79 28.03
CA PHE A 261 -14.23 -11.44 27.60
C PHE A 261 -14.84 -11.12 26.23
N ARG A 262 -15.40 -9.91 26.11
CA ARG A 262 -16.07 -9.39 24.93
C ARG A 262 -15.55 -7.96 24.70
N PRO A 263 -14.40 -7.82 24.02
CA PRO A 263 -13.81 -6.51 23.77
C PRO A 263 -14.68 -5.68 22.83
N GLN A 264 -14.73 -4.38 23.05
CA GLN A 264 -15.42 -3.43 22.17
C GLN A 264 -14.52 -2.97 21.02
N ALA A 265 -13.21 -2.86 21.27
CA ALA A 265 -12.24 -2.54 20.23
C ALA A 265 -12.00 -3.75 19.30
N PRO A 266 -11.63 -3.51 18.02
CA PRO A 266 -11.04 -4.55 17.19
C PRO A 266 -9.91 -5.24 17.93
N THR A 267 -9.91 -6.57 17.98
CA THR A 267 -9.01 -7.32 18.86
C THR A 267 -8.19 -8.35 18.09
N LEU A 268 -6.90 -8.42 18.41
CA LEU A 268 -5.95 -9.42 17.96
C LEU A 268 -5.44 -10.23 19.14
N ARG A 269 -5.52 -11.55 19.04
CA ARG A 269 -4.89 -12.48 19.97
C ARG A 269 -3.47 -12.75 19.50
N VAL A 270 -2.51 -12.60 20.41
CA VAL A 270 -1.08 -12.68 20.13
C VAL A 270 -0.49 -13.89 20.81
N GLU A 271 0.36 -14.63 20.08
CA GLU A 271 1.14 -15.74 20.61
C GLU A 271 2.53 -15.79 19.97
N ASP A 272 3.44 -16.59 20.53
CA ASP A 272 4.72 -16.90 19.90
C ASP A 272 4.49 -17.54 18.51
N GLY A 273 5.31 -17.13 17.53
CA GLY A 273 5.22 -17.59 16.14
C GLY A 273 5.71 -19.02 15.92
N PHE A 274 5.28 -19.64 14.81
CA PHE A 274 5.68 -21.00 14.43
C PHE A 274 7.18 -21.15 14.19
N LEU A 275 7.85 -20.10 13.68
CA LEU A 275 9.31 -20.06 13.53
C LEU A 275 9.89 -19.14 14.60
N ARG A 276 10.29 -19.72 15.73
CA ARG A 276 10.46 -18.97 16.98
C ARG A 276 11.84 -18.36 17.18
N SER A 277 12.93 -19.12 17.16
CA SER A 277 14.28 -18.61 17.45
C SER A 277 15.39 -19.62 17.17
N ARG A 278 16.64 -19.14 17.03
CA ARG A 278 17.87 -19.97 17.09
C ARG A 278 18.28 -20.28 18.55
N GLY A 279 17.33 -20.62 19.42
CA GLY A 279 17.54 -20.81 20.87
C GLY A 279 16.24 -21.06 21.64
N LEU A 280 16.32 -21.49 22.91
CA LEU A 280 15.13 -21.81 23.71
C LEU A 280 14.49 -20.54 24.30
N GLY A 281 13.15 -20.50 24.36
CA GLY A 281 12.45 -19.40 25.04
C GLY A 281 12.74 -19.29 26.55
N ALA A 282 13.29 -20.35 27.15
CA ALA A 282 13.77 -20.37 28.54
C ALA A 282 15.02 -19.49 28.74
N GLU A 283 15.78 -19.23 27.69
CA GLU A 283 16.98 -18.36 27.71
C GLU A 283 16.64 -16.88 27.43
N LEU A 284 15.34 -16.53 27.43
CA LEU A 284 14.83 -15.19 27.13
C LEU A 284 15.21 -14.69 25.72
N VAL A 285 15.53 -15.60 24.80
CA VAL A 285 15.78 -15.26 23.39
C VAL A 285 14.50 -14.68 22.78
N PRO A 286 14.54 -13.45 22.22
CA PRO A 286 13.36 -12.83 21.64
C PRO A 286 12.79 -13.67 20.48
N PRO A 287 11.46 -13.79 20.36
CA PRO A 287 10.86 -14.48 19.24
C PRO A 287 11.13 -13.73 17.93
N LEU A 288 11.56 -14.48 16.91
CA LEU A 288 11.78 -14.01 15.54
C LEU A 288 10.45 -13.74 14.83
N SER A 289 9.39 -14.48 15.16
CA SER A 289 8.04 -14.29 14.64
C SER A 289 6.97 -14.37 15.73
N LEU A 290 5.82 -13.76 15.47
CA LEU A 290 4.64 -13.76 16.32
C LEU A 290 3.42 -14.14 15.48
N VAL A 291 2.44 -14.78 16.11
CA VAL A 291 1.11 -14.98 15.51
C VAL A 291 0.18 -13.88 16.01
N THR A 292 -0.63 -13.32 15.10
CA THR A 292 -1.79 -12.49 15.41
C THR A 292 -3.03 -13.12 14.78
N ASP A 293 -4.12 -13.23 15.54
CA ASP A 293 -5.39 -13.80 15.05
C ASP A 293 -6.58 -12.98 15.57
N ASP A 294 -7.45 -12.55 14.66
CA ASP A 294 -8.62 -11.74 14.97
C ASP A 294 -9.89 -12.56 15.28
N LEU A 295 -9.88 -13.87 15.01
CA LEU A 295 -11.00 -14.77 15.30
C LEU A 295 -10.76 -15.54 16.60
N GLY A 296 -9.62 -16.21 16.72
CA GLY A 296 -9.31 -17.15 17.80
C GLY A 296 -7.91 -17.71 17.65
N ILE A 297 -7.21 -17.97 18.75
CA ILE A 297 -5.83 -18.46 18.66
C ILE A 297 -5.79 -19.95 18.30
N TYR A 298 -4.86 -20.36 17.44
CA TYR A 298 -4.81 -21.69 16.81
C TYR A 298 -4.79 -22.91 17.76
N TYR A 299 -4.38 -22.73 19.02
CA TYR A 299 -4.34 -23.82 20.00
C TYR A 299 -5.63 -23.93 20.84
N ASP A 300 -6.56 -22.99 20.70
CA ASP A 300 -7.86 -22.99 21.39
C ASP A 300 -8.93 -23.57 20.46
N PRO A 301 -9.28 -24.86 20.58
CA PRO A 301 -10.26 -25.50 19.69
C PRO A 301 -11.71 -25.12 20.02
N THR A 302 -11.96 -24.29 21.05
CA THR A 302 -13.33 -23.93 21.46
C THR A 302 -13.97 -22.89 20.54
N ARG A 303 -13.19 -22.29 19.63
CA ARG A 303 -13.66 -21.30 18.66
C ARG A 303 -12.83 -21.36 17.36
N PRO A 304 -13.38 -20.93 16.21
CA PRO A 304 -12.62 -20.84 14.98
C PRO A 304 -11.45 -19.85 15.05
N SER A 305 -10.41 -20.12 14.28
CA SER A 305 -9.22 -19.28 14.09
C SER A 305 -9.06 -18.81 12.64
N ARG A 306 -8.37 -17.68 12.44
CA ARG A 306 -7.97 -17.22 11.10
C ARG A 306 -7.06 -18.24 10.43
N LEU A 307 -6.21 -18.92 11.20
CA LEU A 307 -5.33 -19.97 10.68
C LEU A 307 -6.13 -21.12 10.04
N GLU A 308 -7.18 -21.62 10.68
CA GLU A 308 -8.04 -22.67 10.10
C GLU A 308 -8.69 -22.20 8.80
N ALA A 309 -9.19 -20.96 8.77
CA ALA A 309 -9.76 -20.39 7.57
C ALA A 309 -8.72 -20.27 6.43
N LEU A 310 -7.45 -19.97 6.74
CA LEU A 310 -6.37 -19.93 5.76
C LEU A 310 -5.99 -21.33 5.25
N ILE A 311 -5.94 -22.34 6.12
CA ILE A 311 -5.65 -23.74 5.74
C ILE A 311 -6.73 -24.31 4.83
N ALA A 312 -8.00 -23.99 5.08
CA ALA A 312 -9.12 -24.47 4.29
C ALA A 312 -9.18 -23.87 2.87
N ARG A 313 -8.46 -22.77 2.60
CA ARG A 313 -8.50 -22.11 1.28
C ARG A 313 -7.65 -22.87 0.25
N PRO A 314 -8.17 -23.09 -0.97
CA PRO A 314 -7.37 -23.72 -2.03
C PRO A 314 -6.21 -22.80 -2.43
N LEU A 315 -5.05 -23.39 -2.70
CA LEU A 315 -3.87 -22.70 -3.20
C LEU A 315 -3.92 -22.61 -4.73
N SER A 316 -3.56 -21.44 -5.27
CA SER A 316 -3.20 -21.32 -6.69
C SER A 316 -1.92 -22.09 -7.00
N GLU A 317 -1.65 -22.35 -8.28
CA GLU A 317 -0.43 -23.06 -8.69
C GLU A 317 0.84 -22.32 -8.27
N ALA A 318 0.85 -20.99 -8.40
CA ALA A 318 1.95 -20.14 -7.94
C ALA A 318 2.15 -20.24 -6.41
N GLN A 319 1.06 -20.26 -5.63
CA GLN A 319 1.13 -20.42 -4.17
C GLN A 319 1.63 -21.81 -3.78
N ARG A 320 1.19 -22.87 -4.47
CA ARG A 320 1.63 -24.25 -4.25
C ARG A 320 3.13 -24.40 -4.52
N SER A 321 3.60 -23.92 -5.67
CA SER A 321 5.02 -23.92 -6.03
C SER A 321 5.86 -23.16 -5.00
N ARG A 322 5.41 -21.97 -4.57
CA ARG A 322 6.08 -21.19 -3.52
C ARG A 322 6.12 -21.93 -2.19
N ALA A 323 5.02 -22.56 -1.77
CA ALA A 323 4.96 -23.32 -0.52
C ALA A 323 5.95 -24.50 -0.53
N GLN A 324 6.00 -25.27 -1.62
CA GLN A 324 6.94 -26.38 -1.76
C GLN A 324 8.40 -25.93 -1.70
N ALA A 325 8.74 -24.82 -2.38
CA ALA A 325 10.08 -24.25 -2.34
C ALA A 325 10.47 -23.79 -0.92
N LEU A 326 9.55 -23.17 -0.18
CA LEU A 326 9.78 -22.74 1.21
C LEU A 326 9.94 -23.94 2.15
N ILE A 327 9.11 -24.98 2.03
CA ILE A 327 9.24 -26.21 2.81
C ILE A 327 10.60 -26.85 2.59
N ALA A 328 11.02 -27.00 1.33
CA ALA A 328 12.32 -27.55 0.99
C ALA A 328 13.46 -26.73 1.62
N ARG A 329 13.38 -25.40 1.57
CA ARG A 329 14.38 -24.50 2.16
C ARG A 329 14.43 -24.58 3.68
N LEU A 330 13.28 -24.59 4.36
CA LEU A 330 13.21 -24.73 5.82
C LEU A 330 13.87 -26.04 6.27
N ARG A 331 13.56 -27.15 5.59
CA ARG A 331 14.16 -28.47 5.86
C ARG A 331 15.66 -28.49 5.62
N ALA A 332 16.11 -27.93 4.49
CA ALA A 332 17.54 -27.88 4.16
C ALA A 332 18.35 -27.02 5.15
N GLN A 333 17.72 -26.01 5.77
CA GLN A 333 18.36 -25.13 6.75
C GLN A 333 18.20 -25.59 8.20
N GLY A 334 17.47 -26.68 8.45
CA GLY A 334 17.22 -27.19 9.81
C GLY A 334 16.47 -26.20 10.71
N LEU A 335 15.60 -25.37 10.13
CA LEU A 335 14.83 -24.37 10.88
C LEU A 335 13.59 -25.05 11.50
N SER A 336 13.37 -24.83 12.80
CA SER A 336 12.15 -25.24 13.52
C SER A 336 11.47 -24.05 14.19
#